data_AF-A0A4Q6AWF1-F1
#
_entry.id   AF-A0A4Q6AWF1-F1
#
_cell.length_a   1.000
_cell.length_b   1.000
_cell.length_c   1.000
_cell.angle_alpha   90.00
_cell.angle_beta   90.00
_cell.angle_gamma   90.00
#
_symmetry.space_group_name_H-M   'P 1'
#
loop_
_entity.id
_entity.type
_entity.pdbx_description
1 polymer ?
#
loop_
_entity_poly.entity_id
_entity_poly.type
_entity_poly.pdbx_seq_one_letter_code
_entity_poly.pdbx_strand_id
1 'polypeptide(L)'
;MTTQKDPTELNAPKRSNADYLGPSRWESVSHLKTELKKKPSYTAKDFLGKMVWNWIYHYVKSRFGKKHPYPAWDATDSGVYAIMPEQAGEAIRIAIASDWATDTDESFAIAERMANHNPHFTIHVGDTYYVGAPHEVRSNFTDEGAPWPKGSAGSFAVLGNHEMYARGAAFFETLLPAMGIRNGEGRFAGQKAGYFCLETPHWRILGLDTGYHSVGKPLLEFLPFFKPDCKLDEKLMDWLKNTVRFADANDKRGLLILTHHQFISAFNKESEYMKPASQLGALLGKDRKVLWLWGHEHKLSFFSKTQLKDSPQVYGRCIGFGGTPVEIGGKSFQMSNKLKGYEKLVAVDRRRNKKVEDVEVGFNGYAV
;
A
#
# COMPACT_ATOMS: atom_id res chain seq x y z
N MET A 1 2.35 -11.00 -38.64
CA MET A 1 3.68 -11.50 -38.26
C MET A 1 3.72 -11.61 -36.75
N THR A 2 3.64 -12.84 -36.26
CA THR A 2 3.76 -13.24 -34.86
C THR A 2 5.17 -12.94 -34.37
N THR A 3 5.33 -11.90 -33.55
CA THR A 3 6.55 -11.69 -32.77
C THR A 3 6.57 -12.74 -31.65
N GLN A 4 7.38 -13.78 -31.84
CA GLN A 4 7.75 -14.69 -30.76
C GLN A 4 8.35 -13.86 -29.62
N LYS A 5 7.77 -14.00 -28.42
CA LYS A 5 8.29 -13.43 -27.17
C LYS A 5 9.70 -13.97 -26.90
N ASP A 6 10.59 -13.09 -26.45
CA ASP A 6 11.89 -13.49 -25.88
C ASP A 6 11.65 -14.32 -24.60
N PRO A 7 12.12 -15.57 -24.53
CA PRO A 7 11.91 -16.45 -23.37
C PRO A 7 12.53 -15.95 -22.07
N THR A 8 13.36 -14.90 -22.12
CA THR A 8 14.08 -14.38 -20.95
C THR A 8 13.28 -13.41 -20.07
N GLU A 9 12.14 -12.89 -20.55
CA GLU A 9 11.32 -11.92 -19.79
C GLU A 9 10.22 -12.56 -18.90
N LEU A 10 9.97 -13.87 -19.01
CA LEU A 10 8.80 -14.52 -18.41
C LEU A 10 9.02 -15.18 -17.04
N ASN A 11 10.19 -15.04 -16.42
CA ASN A 11 10.42 -15.65 -15.11
C ASN A 11 11.12 -14.67 -14.17
N ALA A 12 10.35 -13.73 -13.61
CA ALA A 12 10.71 -13.18 -12.32
C ALA A 12 10.97 -14.37 -11.38
N PRO A 13 12.13 -14.44 -10.70
CA PRO A 13 12.43 -15.57 -9.86
C PRO A 13 11.42 -15.62 -8.71
N LYS A 14 10.85 -16.81 -8.48
CA LYS A 14 9.96 -17.06 -7.34
C LYS A 14 10.60 -16.53 -6.06
N ARG A 15 9.83 -15.74 -5.31
CA ARG A 15 10.27 -15.15 -4.05
C ARG A 15 9.73 -15.99 -2.89
N SER A 16 10.44 -15.94 -1.78
CA SER A 16 10.05 -16.61 -0.54
C SER A 16 10.12 -15.66 0.63
N ASN A 17 9.44 -15.99 1.74
CA ASN A 17 9.51 -15.19 2.96
C ASN A 17 10.94 -14.96 3.50
N ALA A 18 11.90 -15.84 3.20
CA ALA A 18 13.31 -15.64 3.56
C ALA A 18 13.89 -14.36 2.92
N ASP A 19 13.45 -14.03 1.70
CA ASP A 19 13.93 -12.86 0.95
C ASP A 19 13.49 -11.53 1.62
N TYR A 20 12.44 -11.61 2.43
CA TYR A 20 11.79 -10.48 3.08
C TYR A 20 12.18 -10.30 4.54
N LEU A 21 12.94 -11.24 5.14
CA LEU A 21 13.40 -11.11 6.53
C LEU A 21 14.29 -9.87 6.72
N GLY A 22 14.18 -9.28 7.92
CA GLY A 22 14.86 -8.06 8.32
C GLY A 22 14.62 -6.91 7.33
N PRO A 23 13.36 -6.62 6.92
CA PRO A 23 13.09 -5.63 5.91
C PRO A 23 13.63 -4.29 6.38
N SER A 24 14.58 -3.78 5.61
CA SER A 24 15.10 -2.44 5.79
C SER A 24 14.10 -1.48 5.16
N ARG A 25 13.69 -0.46 5.91
CA ARG A 25 12.89 0.67 5.37
C ARG A 25 13.73 1.66 4.57
N TRP A 26 15.00 1.32 4.33
CA TRP A 26 15.92 2.12 3.58
C TRP A 26 15.89 1.72 2.11
N GLU A 27 15.61 2.71 1.25
CA GLU A 27 15.55 2.60 -0.21
C GLU A 27 16.77 1.84 -0.78
N SER A 28 17.99 2.14 -0.30
CA SER A 28 19.23 1.53 -0.78
C SER A 28 19.29 0.00 -0.61
N VAL A 29 18.76 -0.51 0.50
CA VAL A 29 18.73 -1.95 0.78
C VAL A 29 17.66 -2.65 -0.07
N SER A 30 16.52 -1.99 -0.30
CA SER A 30 15.46 -2.50 -1.17
C SER A 30 15.91 -2.61 -2.64
N HIS A 31 16.66 -1.61 -3.13
CA HIS A 31 17.30 -1.69 -4.46
C HIS A 31 18.29 -2.85 -4.55
N LEU A 32 19.09 -3.10 -3.50
CA LEU A 32 20.07 -4.19 -3.50
C LEU A 32 19.38 -5.55 -3.57
N LYS A 33 18.32 -5.74 -2.78
CA LYS A 33 17.51 -6.97 -2.79
C LYS A 33 16.85 -7.22 -4.16
N THR A 34 16.35 -6.17 -4.82
CA THR A 34 15.75 -6.27 -6.17
C THR A 34 16.76 -6.77 -7.18
N GLU A 35 17.97 -6.20 -7.19
CA GLU A 35 19.00 -6.61 -8.13
C GLU A 35 19.48 -8.05 -7.86
N LEU A 36 19.68 -8.43 -6.58
CA LEU A 36 20.21 -9.76 -6.20
C LEU A 36 19.34 -10.91 -6.72
N LYS A 37 18.08 -10.63 -7.05
CA LYS A 37 17.13 -11.60 -7.55
C LYS A 37 17.18 -11.77 -9.06
N LYS A 38 17.72 -10.86 -9.87
CA LYS A 38 17.83 -11.09 -11.32
C LYS A 38 18.75 -12.31 -11.60
N LYS A 39 18.28 -13.29 -12.41
CA LYS A 39 19.02 -14.54 -12.69
C LYS A 39 20.45 -14.25 -13.22
N PRO A 40 21.49 -14.98 -12.76
CA PRO A 40 22.82 -14.85 -13.33
C PRO A 40 22.89 -15.55 -14.69
N SER A 41 23.30 -14.83 -15.73
CA SER A 41 23.77 -15.42 -17.00
C SER A 41 25.31 -15.46 -17.10
N TYR A 42 26.04 -15.19 -16.01
CA TYR A 42 27.49 -14.98 -16.02
C TYR A 42 28.21 -15.65 -14.83
N THR A 43 29.54 -15.73 -14.92
CA THR A 43 30.47 -16.24 -13.89
C THR A 43 30.42 -15.41 -12.60
N ALA A 44 30.76 -16.01 -11.44
CA ALA A 44 30.53 -15.41 -10.12
C ALA A 44 31.22 -14.05 -9.87
N LYS A 45 32.43 -13.81 -10.41
CA LYS A 45 33.13 -12.51 -10.28
C LYS A 45 32.52 -11.43 -11.17
N ASP A 46 32.20 -11.77 -12.42
CA ASP A 46 31.53 -10.84 -13.35
C ASP A 46 30.10 -10.53 -12.90
N PHE A 47 29.44 -11.52 -12.30
CA PHE A 47 28.15 -11.36 -11.64
C PHE A 47 28.25 -10.36 -10.49
N LEU A 48 29.16 -10.55 -9.52
CA LEU A 48 29.29 -9.64 -8.37
C LEU A 48 29.64 -8.21 -8.80
N GLY A 49 30.57 -8.04 -9.74
CA GLY A 49 30.98 -6.73 -10.25
C GLY A 49 29.85 -6.02 -11.00
N LYS A 50 29.21 -6.69 -11.97
CA LYS A 50 28.08 -6.11 -12.72
C LYS A 50 26.84 -5.92 -11.85
N MET A 51 26.61 -6.79 -10.86
CA MET A 51 25.56 -6.65 -9.85
C MET A 51 25.70 -5.36 -9.04
N VAL A 52 26.89 -5.11 -8.50
CA VAL A 52 27.16 -3.91 -7.71
C VAL A 52 27.05 -2.67 -8.59
N TRP A 53 27.56 -2.69 -9.82
CA TRP A 53 27.42 -1.57 -10.76
C TRP A 53 25.97 -1.34 -11.22
N ASN A 54 25.21 -2.40 -11.52
CA ASN A 54 23.79 -2.29 -11.86
C ASN A 54 22.97 -1.81 -10.68
N TRP A 55 23.27 -2.28 -9.47
CA TRP A 55 22.66 -1.76 -8.24
C TRP A 55 22.97 -0.28 -8.04
N ILE A 56 24.23 0.14 -8.13
CA ILE A 56 24.62 1.56 -8.05
C ILE A 56 23.88 2.35 -9.13
N TYR A 57 23.86 1.87 -10.38
CA TYR A 57 23.18 2.53 -11.48
C TYR A 57 21.67 2.66 -11.24
N HIS A 58 20.99 1.58 -10.85
CA HIS A 58 19.55 1.58 -10.61
C HIS A 58 19.19 2.41 -9.39
N TYR A 59 19.95 2.31 -8.30
CA TYR A 59 19.83 3.15 -7.11
C TYR A 59 20.06 4.63 -7.45
N VAL A 60 21.11 4.99 -8.18
CA VAL A 60 21.36 6.39 -8.59
C VAL A 60 20.26 6.88 -9.54
N LYS A 61 19.86 6.08 -10.53
CA LYS A 61 18.81 6.44 -11.49
C LYS A 61 17.45 6.62 -10.81
N SER A 62 17.10 5.74 -9.88
CA SER A 62 15.86 5.87 -9.11
C SER A 62 15.91 7.06 -8.14
N ARG A 63 17.08 7.33 -7.55
CA ARG A 63 17.24 8.35 -6.52
C ARG A 63 17.35 9.77 -7.08
N PHE A 64 18.02 9.95 -8.21
CA PHE A 64 18.29 11.27 -8.81
C PHE A 64 17.41 11.58 -10.03
N GLY A 65 16.55 10.65 -10.46
CA GLY A 65 15.57 10.89 -11.51
C GLY A 65 14.35 11.68 -11.03
N LYS A 66 13.67 12.38 -11.94
CA LYS A 66 12.41 13.07 -11.65
C LYS A 66 11.35 12.05 -11.20
N LYS A 67 10.63 12.34 -10.11
CA LYS A 67 9.44 11.59 -9.68
C LYS A 67 8.36 11.67 -10.77
N HIS A 68 7.50 10.65 -10.87
CA HIS A 68 6.29 10.79 -11.69
C HIS A 68 5.49 12.01 -11.19
N PRO A 69 4.99 12.90 -12.06
CA PRO A 69 4.18 14.04 -11.61
C PRO A 69 2.96 13.59 -10.81
N TYR A 70 2.61 14.31 -9.73
CA TYR A 70 1.45 13.96 -8.92
C TYR A 70 0.15 14.08 -9.75
N PRO A 71 -0.52 12.95 -10.03
CA PRO A 71 -1.75 12.97 -10.84
C PRO A 71 -2.90 13.58 -10.06
N ALA A 72 -3.87 14.12 -10.78
CA ALA A 72 -5.13 14.57 -10.20
C ALA A 72 -6.30 14.17 -11.08
N TRP A 73 -7.46 14.04 -10.45
CA TRP A 73 -8.73 13.92 -11.14
C TRP A 73 -9.04 15.19 -11.93
N ASP A 74 -9.88 15.04 -12.95
CA ASP A 74 -10.24 16.10 -13.88
C ASP A 74 -11.78 16.18 -14.02
N ALA A 75 -12.29 17.08 -14.85
CA ALA A 75 -13.73 17.26 -15.02
C ALA A 75 -14.45 16.05 -15.66
N THR A 76 -13.71 15.12 -16.27
CA THR A 76 -14.27 13.94 -16.96
C THR A 76 -14.37 12.71 -16.06
N ASP A 77 -13.54 12.62 -15.03
CA ASP A 77 -13.64 11.62 -13.97
C ASP A 77 -13.23 12.27 -12.64
N SER A 78 -14.18 12.32 -11.72
CA SER A 78 -14.00 12.93 -10.41
C SER A 78 -13.30 12.02 -9.41
N GLY A 79 -13.10 10.73 -9.71
CA GLY A 79 -12.61 9.75 -8.74
C GLY A 79 -13.59 9.46 -7.59
N VAL A 80 -14.83 9.94 -7.70
CA VAL A 80 -15.92 9.68 -6.76
C VAL A 80 -16.94 8.77 -7.46
N TYR A 81 -17.08 7.56 -6.93
CA TYR A 81 -17.90 6.51 -7.54
C TYR A 81 -19.04 6.14 -6.60
N ALA A 82 -20.27 6.40 -7.04
CA ALA A 82 -21.45 5.82 -6.40
C ALA A 82 -21.48 4.31 -6.68
N ILE A 83 -21.42 3.50 -5.64
CA ILE A 83 -21.44 2.05 -5.73
C ILE A 83 -22.74 1.51 -5.15
N MET A 84 -23.32 0.53 -5.83
CA MET A 84 -24.59 -0.09 -5.47
C MET A 84 -24.46 -1.60 -5.65
N PRO A 85 -25.16 -2.40 -4.82
CA PRO A 85 -25.29 -3.82 -5.10
C PRO A 85 -26.06 -4.05 -6.41
N GLU A 86 -25.85 -5.21 -7.04
CA GLU A 86 -26.57 -5.61 -8.25
C GLU A 86 -28.06 -5.80 -7.97
N GLN A 87 -28.40 -6.31 -6.78
CA GLN A 87 -29.77 -6.51 -6.33
C GLN A 87 -30.06 -5.67 -5.09
N ALA A 88 -31.26 -5.09 -5.04
CA ALA A 88 -31.70 -4.33 -3.88
C ALA A 88 -31.73 -5.22 -2.62
N GLY A 89 -31.09 -4.76 -1.55
CA GLY A 89 -31.00 -5.49 -0.27
C GLY A 89 -29.74 -6.34 -0.10
N GLU A 90 -28.90 -6.50 -1.13
CA GLU A 90 -27.61 -7.19 -0.99
C GLU A 90 -26.51 -6.30 -0.40
N ALA A 91 -25.57 -6.93 0.31
CA ALA A 91 -24.39 -6.25 0.82
C ALA A 91 -23.30 -6.14 -0.26
N ILE A 92 -22.61 -5.00 -0.30
CA ILE A 92 -21.41 -4.85 -1.11
C ILE A 92 -20.23 -5.49 -0.39
N ARG A 93 -19.60 -6.50 -1.00
CA ARG A 93 -18.39 -7.15 -0.50
C ARG A 93 -17.15 -6.44 -1.03
N ILE A 94 -16.26 -6.02 -0.12
CA ILE A 94 -15.01 -5.35 -0.45
C ILE A 94 -13.87 -6.11 0.21
N ALA A 95 -12.95 -6.65 -0.57
CA ALA A 95 -11.72 -7.26 -0.03
C ALA A 95 -10.59 -6.22 -0.05
N ILE A 96 -9.90 -6.06 1.08
CA ILE A 96 -8.84 -5.06 1.27
C ILE A 96 -7.58 -5.79 1.71
N ALA A 97 -6.46 -5.51 1.05
CA ALA A 97 -5.16 -6.09 1.41
C ALA A 97 -4.06 -5.03 1.32
N SER A 98 -3.14 -5.08 2.26
CA SER A 98 -1.97 -4.19 2.35
C SER A 98 -0.72 -5.02 2.56
N ASP A 99 0.44 -4.52 2.10
CA ASP A 99 1.72 -5.22 2.17
C ASP A 99 1.64 -6.63 1.57
N TRP A 100 0.84 -6.75 0.50
CA TRP A 100 0.46 -8.02 -0.11
C TRP A 100 1.35 -8.39 -1.29
N ALA A 101 1.76 -7.42 -2.12
CA ALA A 101 2.39 -7.69 -3.41
C ALA A 101 3.88 -8.05 -3.26
N THR A 102 4.12 -9.22 -2.66
CA THR A 102 5.44 -9.79 -2.38
C THR A 102 5.81 -10.91 -3.35
N ASP A 103 4.90 -11.35 -4.23
CA ASP A 103 5.16 -12.45 -5.17
C ASP A 103 5.59 -13.75 -4.45
N THR A 104 4.96 -14.02 -3.28
CA THR A 104 5.22 -15.18 -2.40
C THR A 104 4.00 -16.09 -2.29
N ASP A 105 4.20 -17.36 -1.91
CA ASP A 105 3.12 -18.31 -1.66
C ASP A 105 2.11 -17.78 -0.62
N GLU A 106 2.59 -17.06 0.40
CA GLU A 106 1.73 -16.41 1.39
C GLU A 106 0.82 -15.34 0.77
N SER A 107 1.36 -14.47 -0.08
CA SER A 107 0.54 -13.49 -0.81
C SER A 107 -0.48 -14.17 -1.72
N PHE A 108 -0.10 -15.25 -2.41
CA PHE A 108 -1.01 -15.96 -3.29
C PHE A 108 -2.15 -16.63 -2.52
N ALA A 109 -1.84 -17.23 -1.37
CA ALA A 109 -2.86 -17.82 -0.50
C ALA A 109 -3.85 -16.76 0.03
N ILE A 110 -3.40 -15.54 0.31
CA ILE A 110 -4.30 -14.43 0.70
C ILE A 110 -5.17 -13.99 -0.48
N ALA A 111 -4.60 -13.88 -1.67
CA ALA A 111 -5.35 -13.57 -2.88
C ALA A 111 -6.44 -14.62 -3.20
N GLU A 112 -6.11 -15.90 -3.06
CA GLU A 112 -7.07 -17.00 -3.22
C GLU A 112 -8.21 -16.89 -2.21
N ARG A 113 -7.91 -16.60 -0.93
CA ARG A 113 -8.93 -16.39 0.11
C ARG A 113 -9.83 -15.20 -0.20
N MET A 114 -9.25 -14.10 -0.69
CA MET A 114 -10.02 -12.94 -1.15
C MET A 114 -10.94 -13.33 -2.31
N ALA A 115 -10.43 -14.04 -3.32
CA ALA A 115 -11.20 -14.48 -4.48
C ALA A 115 -12.38 -15.37 -4.09
N ASN A 116 -12.16 -16.31 -3.15
CA ASN A 116 -13.19 -17.24 -2.67
C ASN A 116 -14.36 -16.56 -1.95
N HIS A 117 -14.25 -15.28 -1.58
CA HIS A 117 -15.34 -14.49 -1.01
C HIS A 117 -16.11 -13.67 -2.06
N ASN A 118 -15.83 -13.88 -3.35
CA ASN A 118 -16.51 -13.25 -4.48
C ASN A 118 -16.66 -11.72 -4.29
N PRO A 119 -15.57 -10.97 -4.10
CA PRO A 119 -15.65 -9.55 -3.80
C PRO A 119 -16.18 -8.77 -5.01
N HIS A 120 -17.07 -7.81 -4.73
CA HIS A 120 -17.47 -6.84 -5.76
C HIS A 120 -16.33 -5.86 -6.03
N PHE A 121 -15.64 -5.45 -4.96
CA PHE A 121 -14.50 -4.55 -5.04
C PHE A 121 -13.27 -5.14 -4.35
N THR A 122 -12.10 -4.88 -4.92
CA THR A 122 -10.81 -5.25 -4.34
C THR A 122 -9.95 -4.00 -4.18
N ILE A 123 -9.28 -3.82 -3.05
CA ILE A 123 -8.48 -2.62 -2.78
C ILE A 123 -7.09 -3.01 -2.29
N HIS A 124 -6.07 -2.66 -3.06
CA HIS A 124 -4.67 -2.79 -2.68
C HIS A 124 -4.20 -1.52 -1.95
N VAL A 125 -3.77 -1.64 -0.70
CA VAL A 125 -3.37 -0.51 0.15
C VAL A 125 -1.84 -0.45 0.26
N GLY A 126 -1.19 -0.18 -0.87
CA GLY A 126 0.24 0.10 -0.99
C GLY A 126 1.19 -1.07 -0.73
N ASP A 127 2.43 -0.79 -1.11
CA ASP A 127 3.60 -1.66 -1.01
C ASP A 127 3.57 -2.92 -1.89
N THR A 128 3.91 -2.66 -3.15
CA THR A 128 4.41 -3.59 -4.16
C THR A 128 5.92 -3.72 -3.99
N TYR A 129 6.34 -4.89 -3.53
CA TYR A 129 7.71 -5.10 -3.14
C TYR A 129 8.60 -5.50 -4.31
N TYR A 130 9.89 -5.17 -4.27
CA TYR A 130 10.61 -4.42 -3.22
C TYR A 130 10.68 -2.92 -3.48
N VAL A 131 10.46 -2.46 -4.70
CA VAL A 131 10.59 -1.04 -5.03
C VAL A 131 9.46 -0.57 -5.96
N GLY A 132 8.43 -1.39 -6.15
CA GLY A 132 7.39 -1.20 -7.16
C GLY A 132 7.96 -1.03 -8.56
N ALA A 133 8.97 -1.83 -8.90
CA ALA A 133 9.52 -1.85 -10.26
C ALA A 133 8.47 -2.37 -11.26
N PRO A 134 8.57 -2.02 -12.56
CA PRO A 134 7.59 -2.45 -13.57
C PRO A 134 7.30 -3.95 -13.58
N HIS A 135 8.33 -4.80 -13.43
CA HIS A 135 8.13 -6.25 -13.41
C HIS A 135 7.40 -6.75 -12.15
N GLU A 136 7.55 -6.05 -11.01
CA GLU A 136 6.89 -6.40 -9.75
C GLU A 136 5.41 -6.04 -9.79
N VAL A 137 5.08 -4.89 -10.37
CA VAL A 137 3.69 -4.49 -10.65
C VAL A 137 3.06 -5.46 -11.64
N ARG A 138 3.77 -5.80 -12.72
CA ARG A 138 3.24 -6.69 -13.75
C ARG A 138 2.92 -8.08 -13.23
N SER A 139 3.88 -8.73 -12.56
CA SER A 139 3.70 -10.10 -12.07
C SER A 139 2.59 -10.22 -11.02
N ASN A 140 2.41 -9.20 -10.17
CA ASN A 140 1.39 -9.22 -9.12
C ASN A 140 -0.01 -8.83 -9.63
N PHE A 141 -0.14 -7.96 -10.64
CA PHE A 141 -1.43 -7.32 -10.95
C PHE A 141 -1.92 -7.36 -12.39
N THR A 142 -1.03 -7.32 -13.39
CA THR A 142 -1.45 -7.02 -14.77
C THR A 142 -1.12 -8.09 -15.80
N ASP A 143 -0.12 -8.92 -15.55
CA ASP A 143 0.19 -10.04 -16.44
C ASP A 143 -0.93 -11.08 -16.40
N GLU A 144 -1.03 -11.88 -17.47
CA GLU A 144 -1.97 -12.99 -17.53
C GLU A 144 -1.66 -13.99 -16.41
N GLY A 145 -2.68 -14.35 -15.62
CA GLY A 145 -2.50 -15.20 -14.44
C GLY A 145 -1.92 -14.48 -13.22
N ALA A 146 -1.79 -13.15 -13.24
CA ALA A 146 -1.39 -12.38 -12.08
C ALA A 146 -2.32 -12.68 -10.87
N PRO A 147 -1.75 -12.85 -9.66
CA PRO A 147 -2.46 -13.40 -8.51
C PRO A 147 -3.46 -12.42 -7.88
N TRP A 148 -3.36 -11.11 -8.12
CA TRP A 148 -4.31 -10.16 -7.54
C TRP A 148 -5.74 -10.43 -8.03
N PRO A 149 -6.68 -10.76 -7.14
CA PRO A 149 -8.05 -10.99 -7.55
C PRO A 149 -8.67 -9.64 -7.89
N LYS A 150 -9.18 -9.49 -9.10
CA LYS A 150 -9.92 -8.28 -9.48
C LYS A 150 -11.40 -8.47 -9.14
N GLY A 151 -11.95 -7.55 -8.36
CA GLY A 151 -13.37 -7.56 -7.99
C GLY A 151 -14.30 -7.55 -9.20
N SER A 152 -15.51 -8.09 -9.04
CA SER A 152 -16.46 -8.22 -10.14
C SER A 152 -16.96 -6.87 -10.68
N ALA A 153 -16.95 -5.82 -9.85
CA ALA A 153 -17.41 -4.46 -10.16
C ALA A 153 -16.28 -3.41 -10.18
N GLY A 154 -15.15 -3.67 -9.53
CA GLY A 154 -14.01 -2.76 -9.58
C GLY A 154 -12.81 -3.22 -8.76
N SER A 155 -11.67 -2.60 -9.01
CA SER A 155 -10.45 -2.82 -8.24
C SER A 155 -9.70 -1.50 -8.12
N PHE A 156 -9.17 -1.17 -6.94
CA PHE A 156 -8.50 0.11 -6.70
C PHE A 156 -7.17 -0.09 -5.99
N ALA A 157 -6.28 0.91 -6.10
CA ALA A 157 -4.99 0.89 -5.43
C ALA A 157 -4.66 2.25 -4.78
N VAL A 158 -3.97 2.20 -3.64
CA VAL A 158 -3.37 3.36 -2.96
C VAL A 158 -1.86 3.17 -2.94
N LEU A 159 -1.12 4.25 -3.09
CA LEU A 159 0.34 4.25 -3.19
C LEU A 159 1.02 4.03 -1.82
N GLY A 160 2.02 3.13 -1.76
CA GLY A 160 2.90 2.92 -0.62
C GLY A 160 4.26 3.59 -0.77
N ASN A 161 5.18 3.37 0.18
CA ASN A 161 6.54 3.89 0.07
C ASN A 161 7.39 3.04 -0.87
N HIS A 162 7.13 1.73 -0.96
CA HIS A 162 7.92 0.85 -1.82
C HIS A 162 7.80 1.24 -3.28
N GLU A 163 6.61 1.57 -3.79
CA GLU A 163 6.46 2.08 -5.17
C GLU A 163 7.21 3.39 -5.42
N MET A 164 7.38 4.22 -4.39
CA MET A 164 8.11 5.48 -4.51
C MET A 164 9.64 5.29 -4.52
N TYR A 165 10.17 4.12 -4.14
CA TYR A 165 11.57 3.77 -4.36
C TYR A 165 11.91 3.61 -5.85
N ALA A 166 10.92 3.30 -6.69
CA ALA A 166 11.01 3.42 -8.15
C ALA A 166 10.24 4.65 -8.68
N ARG A 167 10.12 5.70 -7.84
CA ARG A 167 9.55 7.01 -8.20
C ARG A 167 8.06 7.01 -8.58
N GLY A 168 7.33 5.93 -8.25
CA GLY A 168 5.91 5.77 -8.54
C GLY A 168 5.59 5.47 -10.00
N ALA A 169 6.59 5.32 -10.88
CA ALA A 169 6.37 5.22 -12.33
C ALA A 169 5.46 4.03 -12.70
N ALA A 170 5.80 2.82 -12.27
CA ALA A 170 4.99 1.64 -12.59
C ALA A 170 3.61 1.66 -11.91
N PHE A 171 3.51 2.25 -10.71
CA PHE A 171 2.23 2.44 -10.05
C PHE A 171 1.29 3.29 -10.91
N PHE A 172 1.73 4.49 -11.31
CA PHE A 172 0.89 5.41 -12.07
C PHE A 172 0.69 5.01 -13.54
N GLU A 173 1.72 4.48 -14.20
CA GLU A 173 1.72 4.21 -15.64
C GLU A 173 1.29 2.78 -16.00
N THR A 174 1.30 1.84 -15.04
CA THR A 174 0.97 0.42 -15.31
C THR A 174 -0.13 -0.11 -14.38
N LEU A 175 0.00 0.10 -13.06
CA LEU A 175 -0.99 -0.43 -12.11
C LEU A 175 -2.33 0.30 -12.25
N LEU A 176 -2.35 1.62 -12.08
CA LEU A 176 -3.60 2.37 -12.05
C LEU A 176 -4.44 2.25 -13.34
N PRO A 177 -3.86 2.24 -14.56
CA PRO A 177 -4.62 1.98 -15.78
C PRO A 177 -5.31 0.60 -15.83
N ALA A 178 -4.83 -0.39 -15.07
CA ALA A 178 -5.43 -1.71 -14.96
C ALA A 178 -6.48 -1.83 -13.82
N MET A 179 -6.75 -0.73 -13.13
CA MET A 179 -7.65 -0.58 -11.99
C MET A 179 -8.83 0.34 -12.35
N GLY A 180 -9.69 0.66 -11.38
CA GLY A 180 -10.90 1.47 -11.52
C GLY A 180 -12.19 0.66 -11.50
N ILE A 181 -13.28 1.31 -11.90
CA ILE A 181 -14.58 0.66 -12.12
C ILE A 181 -14.49 -0.29 -13.31
N ARG A 182 -15.13 -1.45 -13.18
CA ARG A 182 -15.26 -2.44 -14.25
C ARG A 182 -16.56 -2.19 -15.02
N ASN A 183 -16.45 -2.02 -16.33
CA ASN A 183 -17.61 -1.80 -17.20
C ASN A 183 -18.31 -3.12 -17.57
N GLY A 184 -19.45 -3.04 -18.26
CA GLY A 184 -20.23 -4.21 -18.69
C GLY A 184 -19.52 -5.13 -19.69
N GLU A 185 -18.45 -4.67 -20.35
CA GLU A 185 -17.57 -5.49 -21.20
C GLU A 185 -16.47 -6.22 -20.40
N GLY A 186 -16.47 -6.04 -19.08
CA GLY A 186 -15.48 -6.62 -18.19
C GLY A 186 -14.13 -5.89 -18.16
N ARG A 187 -14.02 -4.71 -18.78
CA ARG A 187 -12.81 -3.89 -18.84
C ARG A 187 -12.77 -2.88 -17.69
N PHE A 188 -11.57 -2.61 -17.19
CA PHE A 188 -11.35 -1.60 -16.15
C PHE A 188 -11.18 -0.22 -16.79
N ALA A 189 -11.82 0.80 -16.23
CA ALA A 189 -11.82 2.16 -16.77
C ALA A 189 -10.48 2.90 -16.59
N GLY A 190 -9.59 2.38 -15.76
CA GLY A 190 -8.36 3.05 -15.33
C GLY A 190 -8.62 3.98 -14.16
N GLN A 191 -7.89 3.78 -13.06
CA GLN A 191 -7.78 4.76 -11.99
C GLN A 191 -6.78 5.84 -12.45
N LYS A 192 -7.09 7.14 -12.29
CA LYS A 192 -6.19 8.22 -12.78
C LYS A 192 -5.25 8.77 -11.72
N ALA A 193 -5.63 8.68 -10.44
CA ALA A 193 -4.83 9.19 -9.32
C ALA A 193 -4.75 8.19 -8.18
N GLY A 194 -3.73 8.31 -7.30
CA GLY A 194 -3.51 7.41 -6.16
C GLY A 194 -4.52 7.52 -5.02
N TYR A 195 -5.66 8.17 -5.26
CA TYR A 195 -6.74 8.39 -4.30
C TYR A 195 -8.10 8.34 -4.98
N PHE A 196 -9.13 7.91 -4.25
CA PHE A 196 -10.49 7.72 -4.75
C PHE A 196 -11.51 7.77 -3.61
N CYS A 197 -12.80 7.89 -3.94
CA CYS A 197 -13.91 7.77 -3.00
C CYS A 197 -14.95 6.80 -3.58
N LEU A 198 -15.26 5.72 -2.87
CA LEU A 198 -16.45 4.92 -3.12
C LEU A 198 -17.53 5.35 -2.14
N GLU A 199 -18.75 5.61 -2.63
CA GLU A 199 -19.85 6.03 -1.78
C GLU A 199 -21.13 5.25 -2.01
N THR A 200 -21.82 4.99 -0.91
CA THR A 200 -23.19 4.48 -0.84
C THR A 200 -24.05 5.53 -0.12
N PRO A 201 -25.38 5.35 -0.02
CA PRO A 201 -26.21 6.20 0.84
C PRO A 201 -25.79 6.22 2.31
N HIS A 202 -25.02 5.21 2.77
CA HIS A 202 -24.66 5.05 4.18
C HIS A 202 -23.16 5.14 4.47
N TRP A 203 -22.30 5.03 3.48
CA TRP A 203 -20.84 4.97 3.67
C TRP A 203 -20.09 5.79 2.63
N ARG A 204 -18.94 6.34 3.06
CA ARG A 204 -17.84 6.80 2.21
C ARG A 204 -16.59 6.01 2.55
N ILE A 205 -15.95 5.48 1.53
CA ILE A 205 -14.73 4.69 1.61
C ILE A 205 -13.68 5.40 0.77
N LEU A 206 -12.66 5.97 1.40
CA LEU A 206 -11.62 6.72 0.72
C LEU A 206 -10.29 5.99 0.77
N GLY A 207 -9.67 5.80 -0.40
CA GLY A 207 -8.25 5.54 -0.50
C GLY A 207 -7.50 6.86 -0.62
N LEU A 208 -6.55 7.13 0.28
CA LEU A 208 -5.79 8.39 0.29
C LEU A 208 -4.29 8.12 0.18
N ASP A 209 -3.64 8.82 -0.75
CA ASP A 209 -2.22 8.70 -1.02
C ASP A 209 -1.38 9.34 0.10
N THR A 210 -0.70 8.48 0.87
CA THR A 210 0.33 8.87 1.83
C THR A 210 1.74 8.47 1.35
N GLY A 211 1.83 7.76 0.22
CA GLY A 211 3.06 7.22 -0.32
C GLY A 211 3.90 8.26 -1.07
N TYR A 212 3.29 9.18 -1.80
CA TYR A 212 4.03 10.07 -2.70
C TYR A 212 5.09 10.95 -1.99
N HIS A 213 4.73 11.44 -0.80
CA HIS A 213 5.59 12.24 0.07
C HIS A 213 6.28 11.42 1.17
N SER A 214 6.36 10.09 1.03
CA SER A 214 6.94 9.16 2.02
C SER A 214 8.45 8.92 1.87
N VAL A 215 9.06 9.38 0.77
CA VAL A 215 10.50 9.23 0.52
C VAL A 215 11.17 10.59 0.59
N GLY A 216 12.19 10.69 1.45
CA GLY A 216 12.95 11.91 1.70
C GLY A 216 13.79 12.36 0.49
N LYS A 217 14.35 13.58 0.57
CA LYS A 217 15.29 14.07 -0.44
C LYS A 217 16.60 13.26 -0.39
N PRO A 218 17.23 12.94 -1.54
CA PRO A 218 18.51 12.24 -1.59
C PRO A 218 19.53 12.86 -0.64
N LEU A 219 20.23 12.01 0.11
CA LEU A 219 21.30 12.35 1.06
C LEU A 219 20.85 13.11 2.33
N LEU A 220 19.75 13.87 2.28
CA LEU A 220 19.21 14.58 3.43
C LEU A 220 18.41 13.68 4.38
N GLU A 221 17.87 12.56 3.89
CA GLU A 221 17.05 11.64 4.70
C GLU A 221 17.81 10.96 5.86
N PHE A 222 19.14 10.92 5.80
CA PHE A 222 19.99 10.41 6.88
C PHE A 222 20.11 11.39 8.05
N LEU A 223 19.71 12.65 7.85
CA LEU A 223 19.68 13.65 8.90
C LEU A 223 18.36 13.52 9.69
N PRO A 224 18.40 13.46 11.03
CA PRO A 224 17.23 13.15 11.87
C PRO A 224 16.06 14.15 11.73
N PHE A 225 16.32 15.35 11.20
CA PHE A 225 15.32 16.42 11.02
C PHE A 225 14.62 16.41 9.65
N PHE A 226 15.04 15.55 8.71
CA PHE A 226 14.53 15.54 7.33
C PHE A 226 13.70 14.27 7.02
N LYS A 227 13.10 13.68 8.05
CA LYS A 227 12.19 12.55 7.86
C LYS A 227 10.96 12.99 7.05
N PRO A 228 10.50 12.16 6.10
CA PRO A 228 9.26 12.41 5.38
C PRO A 228 8.07 12.42 6.35
N ASP A 229 7.15 13.36 6.15
CA ASP A 229 5.95 13.52 6.99
C ASP A 229 4.70 12.84 6.39
N CYS A 230 4.84 12.24 5.21
CA CYS A 230 3.78 11.60 4.44
C CYS A 230 2.56 12.50 4.23
N LYS A 231 2.74 13.83 4.17
CA LYS A 231 1.64 14.78 3.97
C LYS A 231 0.80 14.42 2.75
N LEU A 232 -0.51 14.64 2.85
CA LEU A 232 -1.41 14.57 1.71
C LEU A 232 -1.08 15.74 0.77
N ASP A 233 -1.01 15.47 -0.53
CA ASP A 233 -0.68 16.48 -1.54
C ASP A 233 -1.77 17.56 -1.63
N GLU A 234 -1.40 18.77 -2.04
CA GLU A 234 -2.33 19.89 -2.17
C GLU A 234 -3.46 19.58 -3.15
N LYS A 235 -3.19 18.85 -4.24
CA LYS A 235 -4.24 18.45 -5.19
C LYS A 235 -5.24 17.47 -4.58
N LEU A 236 -4.78 16.52 -3.77
CA LEU A 236 -5.65 15.60 -3.04
C LEU A 236 -6.48 16.36 -2.00
N MET A 237 -5.86 17.29 -1.27
CA MET A 237 -6.56 18.11 -0.28
C MET A 237 -7.63 19.01 -0.93
N ASP A 238 -7.35 19.58 -2.09
CA ASP A 238 -8.32 20.35 -2.88
C ASP A 238 -9.47 19.48 -3.35
N TRP A 239 -9.18 18.27 -3.86
CA TRP A 239 -10.19 17.29 -4.25
C TRP A 239 -11.11 16.89 -3.09
N LEU A 240 -10.56 16.61 -1.90
CA LEU A 240 -11.36 16.33 -0.70
C LEU A 240 -12.29 17.51 -0.37
N LYS A 241 -11.76 18.72 -0.42
CA LYS A 241 -12.52 19.93 -0.06
C LYS A 241 -13.63 20.22 -1.08
N ASN A 242 -13.30 20.24 -2.37
CA ASN A 242 -14.17 20.81 -3.40
C ASN A 242 -14.98 19.74 -4.16
N THR A 243 -14.42 18.56 -4.38
CA THR A 243 -15.06 17.49 -5.16
C THR A 243 -15.82 16.54 -4.23
N VAL A 244 -15.14 15.95 -3.24
CA VAL A 244 -15.79 15.06 -2.26
C VAL A 244 -16.73 15.84 -1.33
N ARG A 245 -16.46 17.14 -1.13
CA ARG A 245 -17.13 17.98 -0.13
C ARG A 245 -17.02 17.36 1.26
N PHE A 246 -15.78 17.02 1.61
CA PHE A 246 -15.47 16.22 2.80
C PHE A 246 -15.94 16.87 4.11
N ALA A 247 -16.03 18.21 4.14
CA ALA A 247 -16.46 19.01 5.28
C ALA A 247 -17.98 19.26 5.33
N ASP A 248 -18.79 18.63 4.47
CA ASP A 248 -20.25 18.84 4.47
C ASP A 248 -20.87 18.35 5.79
N ALA A 249 -21.38 19.31 6.57
CA ALA A 249 -22.00 19.03 7.87
C ALA A 249 -23.27 18.18 7.76
N ASN A 250 -23.92 18.15 6.59
CA ASN A 250 -25.11 17.34 6.33
C ASN A 250 -24.76 15.90 5.96
N ASP A 251 -23.51 15.61 5.61
CA ASP A 251 -23.08 14.25 5.31
C ASP A 251 -22.91 13.43 6.59
N LYS A 252 -23.90 12.58 6.88
CA LYS A 252 -23.91 11.71 8.07
C LYS A 252 -23.41 10.29 7.82
N ARG A 253 -22.96 9.97 6.60
CA ARG A 253 -22.50 8.62 6.23
C ARG A 253 -21.37 8.13 7.14
N GLY A 254 -21.24 6.81 7.32
CA GLY A 254 -20.05 6.21 7.91
C GLY A 254 -18.82 6.53 7.06
N LEU A 255 -17.66 6.68 7.69
CA LEU A 255 -16.44 7.11 7.03
C LEU A 255 -15.31 6.10 7.28
N LEU A 256 -14.88 5.45 6.21
CA LEU A 256 -13.72 4.55 6.16
C LEU A 256 -12.60 5.21 5.36
N ILE A 257 -11.42 5.32 5.97
CA ILE A 257 -10.21 5.86 5.35
C ILE A 257 -9.17 4.74 5.26
N LEU A 258 -8.58 4.60 4.07
CA LEU A 258 -7.52 3.65 3.76
C LEU A 258 -6.28 4.45 3.35
N THR A 259 -5.19 4.27 4.08
CA THR A 259 -3.87 4.84 3.74
C THR A 259 -2.83 3.75 3.81
N HIS A 260 -1.71 3.88 3.12
CA HIS A 260 -0.61 2.96 3.36
C HIS A 260 0.06 3.23 4.73
N HIS A 261 0.40 4.49 5.03
CA HIS A 261 1.09 4.86 6.25
C HIS A 261 0.14 5.13 7.43
N GLN A 262 0.62 4.80 8.63
CA GLN A 262 -0.06 4.99 9.91
C GLN A 262 0.06 6.41 10.46
N PHE A 263 -1.02 6.94 11.06
CA PHE A 263 -0.94 8.20 11.80
C PHE A 263 -0.43 8.02 13.23
N ILE A 264 -0.61 6.83 13.81
CA ILE A 264 -0.10 6.42 15.14
C ILE A 264 0.49 5.02 15.07
N SER A 265 1.39 4.71 16.00
CA SER A 265 1.90 3.34 16.18
C SER A 265 2.18 3.07 17.66
N ALA A 266 2.23 1.79 18.03
CA ALA A 266 2.65 1.35 19.35
C ALA A 266 4.03 0.67 19.37
N PHE A 267 4.66 0.45 18.20
CA PHE A 267 5.80 -0.45 18.10
C PHE A 267 7.14 0.28 17.90
N ASN A 268 8.19 -0.26 18.49
CA ASN A 268 9.56 0.21 18.32
C ASN A 268 9.97 0.13 16.85
N LYS A 269 10.82 1.08 16.44
CA LYS A 269 11.28 1.29 15.05
C LYS A 269 10.21 1.80 14.08
N GLU A 270 8.95 1.87 14.49
CA GLU A 270 7.90 2.54 13.73
C GLU A 270 7.97 4.07 13.88
N SER A 271 7.44 4.77 12.89
CA SER A 271 7.23 6.23 12.94
C SER A 271 5.74 6.56 13.04
N GLU A 272 5.41 7.77 13.48
CA GLU A 272 4.03 8.27 13.47
C GLU A 272 3.90 9.40 12.45
N TYR A 273 3.07 9.22 11.43
CA TYR A 273 2.87 10.22 10.39
C TYR A 273 1.65 11.07 10.70
N MET A 274 1.84 12.03 11.61
CA MET A 274 0.75 12.87 12.15
C MET A 274 0.16 13.85 11.14
N LYS A 275 0.93 14.23 10.11
CA LYS A 275 0.56 15.32 9.20
C LYS A 275 -0.73 15.04 8.42
N PRO A 276 -0.94 13.85 7.82
CA PRO A 276 -2.24 13.46 7.27
C PRO A 276 -3.40 13.62 8.24
N ALA A 277 -3.27 13.15 9.48
CA ALA A 277 -4.34 13.26 10.47
C ALA A 277 -4.68 14.72 10.80
N SER A 278 -3.66 15.59 10.90
CA SER A 278 -3.84 17.04 11.06
C SER A 278 -4.52 17.70 9.86
N GLN A 279 -4.15 17.31 8.64
CA GLN A 279 -4.76 17.83 7.41
C GLN A 279 -6.24 17.42 7.31
N LEU A 280 -6.56 16.17 7.62
CA LEU A 280 -7.94 15.68 7.61
C LEU A 280 -8.78 16.32 8.73
N GLY A 281 -8.20 16.50 9.93
CA GLY A 281 -8.85 17.17 11.05
C GLY A 281 -9.18 18.64 10.75
N ALA A 282 -8.35 19.32 9.97
CA ALA A 282 -8.62 20.69 9.52
C ALA A 282 -9.84 20.80 8.58
N LEU A 283 -10.19 19.73 7.85
CA LEU A 283 -11.38 19.70 7.00
C LEU A 283 -12.62 19.17 7.75
N LEU A 284 -12.49 18.05 8.45
CA LEU A 284 -13.61 17.36 9.10
C LEU A 284 -14.03 17.96 10.44
N GLY A 285 -13.15 18.75 11.05
CA GLY A 285 -13.24 19.06 12.47
C GLY A 285 -12.90 17.85 13.34
N LYS A 286 -13.03 18.06 14.66
CA LYS A 286 -12.54 17.12 15.67
C LYS A 286 -13.56 16.04 16.03
N ASP A 287 -14.86 16.31 15.89
CA ASP A 287 -15.91 15.43 16.40
C ASP A 287 -16.32 14.31 15.43
N ARG A 288 -15.87 14.39 14.17
CA ARG A 288 -16.16 13.36 13.18
C ARG A 288 -15.43 12.06 13.53
N LYS A 289 -16.20 10.98 13.61
CA LYS A 289 -15.68 9.62 13.83
C LYS A 289 -15.34 8.99 12.48
N VAL A 290 -14.15 8.38 12.41
CA VAL A 290 -13.66 7.66 11.22
C VAL A 290 -13.12 6.30 11.62
N LEU A 291 -13.38 5.30 10.77
CA LEU A 291 -12.62 4.05 10.76
C LEU A 291 -11.41 4.27 9.85
N TRP A 292 -10.20 4.00 10.34
CA TRP A 292 -8.99 4.22 9.57
C TRP A 292 -8.16 2.95 9.56
N LEU A 293 -7.97 2.36 8.37
CA LEU A 293 -7.14 1.19 8.15
C LEU A 293 -5.84 1.60 7.45
N TRP A 294 -4.73 0.99 7.84
CA TRP A 294 -3.43 1.22 7.23
C TRP A 294 -2.54 -0.02 7.12
N GLY A 295 -1.48 0.06 6.33
CA GLY A 295 -0.49 -0.99 6.10
C GLY A 295 0.80 -0.80 6.87
N HIS A 296 1.92 -0.90 6.14
CA HIS A 296 3.29 -0.44 6.41
C HIS A 296 4.02 -1.09 7.61
N GLU A 297 3.31 -1.35 8.70
CA GLU A 297 3.93 -1.84 9.94
C GLU A 297 4.17 -3.36 9.89
N HIS A 298 3.63 -4.07 8.90
CA HIS A 298 3.73 -5.53 8.74
C HIS A 298 3.00 -6.32 9.85
N LYS A 299 1.80 -5.86 10.25
CA LYS A 299 1.07 -6.40 11.41
C LYS A 299 -0.44 -6.36 11.20
N LEU A 300 -1.14 -7.22 11.94
CA LEU A 300 -2.53 -7.01 12.29
C LEU A 300 -2.60 -6.42 13.70
N SER A 301 -3.05 -5.17 13.84
CA SER A 301 -3.19 -4.54 15.16
C SER A 301 -4.41 -3.62 15.27
N PHE A 302 -4.93 -3.50 16.49
CA PHE A 302 -6.17 -2.83 16.80
C PHE A 302 -5.93 -1.74 17.83
N PHE A 303 -6.38 -0.52 17.54
CA PHE A 303 -6.29 0.61 18.45
C PHE A 303 -7.68 1.00 18.98
N SER A 304 -7.73 1.42 20.24
CA SER A 304 -8.89 2.05 20.85
C SER A 304 -9.22 3.37 20.17
N LYS A 305 -10.43 3.91 20.41
CA LYS A 305 -10.83 5.21 19.87
C LYS A 305 -9.80 6.26 20.30
N THR A 306 -9.13 6.84 19.31
CA THR A 306 -8.02 7.78 19.52
C THR A 306 -8.37 9.12 18.90
N GLN A 307 -8.12 10.18 19.64
CA GLN A 307 -8.23 11.54 19.14
C GLN A 307 -7.00 12.30 19.62
N LEU A 308 -6.17 12.72 18.67
CA LEU A 308 -5.00 13.55 18.93
C LEU A 308 -5.38 15.01 18.72
N LYS A 309 -4.53 15.95 19.18
CA LYS A 309 -4.85 17.38 19.27
C LYS A 309 -5.54 17.95 18.03
N ASP A 310 -5.04 17.61 16.85
CA ASP A 310 -5.50 18.15 15.57
C ASP A 310 -6.07 17.09 14.62
N SER A 311 -6.46 15.90 15.13
CA SER A 311 -7.03 14.82 14.32
C SER A 311 -8.55 14.68 14.52
N PRO A 312 -9.27 14.01 13.58
CA PRO A 312 -10.60 13.49 13.87
C PRO A 312 -10.56 12.40 14.97
N GLN A 313 -11.72 11.92 15.40
CA GLN A 313 -11.84 10.74 16.25
C GLN A 313 -11.66 9.47 15.41
N VAL A 314 -10.62 8.69 15.68
CA VAL A 314 -10.22 7.56 14.86
C VAL A 314 -10.38 6.23 15.60
N TYR A 315 -11.02 5.26 14.94
CA TYR A 315 -10.89 3.84 15.26
C TYR A 315 -9.85 3.25 14.32
N GLY A 316 -8.64 3.00 14.82
CA GLY A 316 -7.49 2.66 13.97
C GLY A 316 -7.19 1.16 13.89
N ARG A 317 -6.85 0.65 12.70
CA ARG A 317 -6.40 -0.73 12.50
C ARG A 317 -5.19 -0.77 11.55
N CYS A 318 -4.15 -1.50 11.94
CA CYS A 318 -3.13 -1.92 10.99
C CYS A 318 -3.56 -3.25 10.36
N ILE A 319 -3.50 -3.34 9.03
CA ILE A 319 -3.84 -4.48 8.19
C ILE A 319 -2.70 -4.88 7.25
N GLY A 320 -1.46 -4.50 7.58
CA GLY A 320 -0.26 -4.73 6.75
C GLY A 320 0.27 -6.16 6.78
N PHE A 321 -0.57 -7.18 6.84
CA PHE A 321 -0.14 -8.58 7.02
C PHE A 321 -0.53 -9.46 5.83
N GLY A 322 -0.62 -8.86 4.63
CA GLY A 322 -1.12 -9.52 3.42
C GLY A 322 -0.13 -10.43 2.69
N GLY A 323 1.18 -10.24 2.86
CA GLY A 323 2.20 -11.04 2.16
C GLY A 323 3.60 -10.93 2.74
N THR A 324 3.93 -9.81 3.39
CA THR A 324 5.22 -9.65 4.08
C THR A 324 5.34 -10.53 5.34
N PRO A 325 6.54 -11.04 5.67
CA PRO A 325 6.76 -11.79 6.91
C PRO A 325 6.42 -10.96 8.16
N VAL A 326 5.60 -11.55 9.02
CA VAL A 326 5.21 -10.97 10.31
C VAL A 326 6.24 -11.39 11.37
N GLU A 327 7.33 -10.64 11.55
CA GLU A 327 8.45 -10.99 12.45
C GLU A 327 8.15 -10.82 13.96
N ILE A 328 7.27 -11.66 14.50
CA ILE A 328 6.73 -11.60 15.88
C ILE A 328 7.78 -11.68 17.01
N GLY A 329 8.96 -12.24 16.75
CA GLY A 329 10.10 -12.30 17.68
C GLY A 329 11.09 -11.14 17.55
N GLY A 330 10.88 -10.27 16.56
CA GLY A 330 11.79 -9.17 16.23
C GLY A 330 11.60 -7.92 17.09
N LYS A 331 12.57 -7.00 17.01
CA LYS A 331 12.48 -5.68 17.65
C LYS A 331 11.30 -4.84 17.16
N SER A 332 10.76 -5.15 15.97
CA SER A 332 9.60 -4.48 15.37
C SER A 332 8.29 -4.78 16.10
N PHE A 333 8.22 -5.80 16.96
CA PHE A 333 7.06 -6.11 17.80
C PHE A 333 7.22 -5.67 19.26
N GLN A 334 8.39 -5.18 19.64
CA GLN A 334 8.56 -4.56 20.95
C GLN A 334 7.79 -3.25 20.97
N MET A 335 7.03 -2.98 22.03
CA MET A 335 6.25 -1.75 22.13
C MET A 335 7.11 -0.57 22.60
N SER A 336 6.70 0.65 22.25
CA SER A 336 7.39 1.89 22.61
C SER A 336 6.48 2.85 23.36
N ASN A 337 6.71 3.05 24.67
CA ASN A 337 5.95 4.01 25.48
C ASN A 337 6.15 5.49 25.09
N LYS A 338 7.04 5.77 24.14
CA LYS A 338 7.29 7.11 23.59
C LYS A 338 6.33 7.48 22.46
N LEU A 339 5.64 6.49 21.86
CA LEU A 339 4.72 6.71 20.76
C LEU A 339 3.30 6.96 21.28
N LYS A 340 2.54 7.82 20.59
CA LYS A 340 1.18 8.19 20.99
C LYS A 340 0.21 7.01 20.89
N GLY A 341 0.49 6.06 20.01
CA GLY A 341 -0.31 4.84 19.87
C GLY A 341 -0.10 3.81 20.98
N TYR A 342 0.93 3.93 21.83
CA TYR A 342 1.26 2.92 22.85
C TYR A 342 0.09 2.57 23.78
N GLU A 343 -0.45 3.58 24.46
CA GLU A 343 -1.58 3.39 25.38
C GLU A 343 -2.91 3.12 24.66
N LYS A 344 -2.89 3.21 23.32
CA LYS A 344 -4.09 3.03 22.49
C LYS A 344 -4.16 1.64 21.90
N LEU A 345 -3.07 0.85 21.91
CA LEU A 345 -3.07 -0.51 21.41
C LEU A 345 -3.98 -1.40 22.27
N VAL A 346 -4.95 -2.05 21.63
CA VAL A 346 -5.90 -2.97 22.26
C VAL A 346 -5.48 -4.42 22.01
N ALA A 347 -5.07 -4.72 20.78
CA ALA A 347 -4.65 -6.08 20.40
C ALA A 347 -3.66 -6.03 19.24
N VAL A 348 -2.81 -7.04 19.15
CA VAL A 348 -1.92 -7.31 18.02
C VAL A 348 -1.84 -8.82 17.83
N ASP A 349 -1.92 -9.29 16.59
CA ASP A 349 -1.74 -10.71 16.30
C ASP A 349 -0.26 -11.09 16.48
N ARG A 350 0.00 -12.05 17.36
CA ARG A 350 1.33 -12.59 17.66
C ARG A 350 1.38 -14.11 17.54
N ARG A 351 0.38 -14.73 16.91
CA ARG A 351 0.36 -16.17 16.70
C ARG A 351 1.56 -16.59 15.85
N ARG A 352 2.29 -17.60 16.32
CA ARG A 352 3.40 -18.22 15.59
C ARG A 352 2.87 -19.10 14.48
N ASN A 353 3.41 -18.95 13.27
CA ASN A 353 3.14 -19.84 12.16
C ASN A 353 4.30 -20.81 11.97
N LYS A 354 5.46 -20.27 11.57
CA LYS A 354 6.65 -21.06 11.24
C LYS A 354 7.94 -20.33 11.60
N LYS A 355 9.03 -21.07 11.56
CA LYS A 355 10.38 -20.50 11.63
C LYS A 355 10.94 -20.44 10.19
N VAL A 356 11.41 -19.28 9.77
CA VAL A 356 12.10 -19.09 8.49
C VAL A 356 13.54 -18.70 8.84
N GLU A 357 14.49 -19.55 8.48
CA GLU A 357 15.86 -19.49 8.99
C GLU A 357 15.87 -19.46 10.54
N ASP A 358 16.39 -18.39 11.14
CA ASP A 358 16.41 -18.16 12.58
C ASP A 358 15.32 -17.20 13.09
N VAL A 359 14.43 -16.74 12.21
CA VAL A 359 13.39 -15.76 12.54
C VAL A 359 12.03 -16.44 12.68
N GLU A 360 11.33 -16.08 13.75
CA GLU A 360 9.97 -16.56 13.99
C GLU A 360 8.97 -15.67 13.29
N VAL A 361 8.19 -16.27 12.40
CA VAL A 361 7.25 -15.58 11.54
C VAL A 361 5.82 -15.98 11.95
N GLY A 362 4.97 -14.97 12.07
CA GLY A 362 3.55 -15.11 12.33
C GLY A 362 2.74 -15.44 11.09
N PHE A 363 1.43 -15.39 11.21
CA PHE A 363 0.52 -15.63 10.09
C PHE A 363 0.31 -14.36 9.26
N ASN A 364 0.47 -14.49 7.94
CA ASN A 364 -0.32 -13.70 7.00
C ASN A 364 -1.76 -14.22 7.05
N GLY A 365 -2.74 -13.34 7.09
CA GLY A 365 -4.13 -13.75 7.36
C GLY A 365 -5.15 -12.93 6.60
N TYR A 366 -6.33 -13.54 6.43
CA TYR A 366 -7.50 -12.92 5.86
C TYR A 366 -8.67 -13.15 6.81
N ALA A 367 -9.41 -12.08 7.11
CA ALA A 367 -10.57 -12.09 8.02
C ALA A 367 -11.78 -11.48 7.31
N VAL A 368 -12.97 -11.96 7.68
CA VAL A 368 -14.25 -11.65 7.05
C VAL A 368 -15.23 -11.13 8.10
#